data_AF-A0A537DSS9-F1
#
_entry.id   AF-A0A537DSS9-F1
#
_cell.length_a   1.000
_cell.length_b   1.000
_cell.length_c   1.000
_cell.angle_alpha   90.00
_cell.angle_beta   90.00
_cell.angle_gamma   90.00
#
_symmetry.space_group_name_H-M   'P 1'
#
loop_
_entity.id
_entity.type
_entity.pdbx_description
1 polymer ?
#
loop_
_entity_poly.entity_id
_entity_poly.type
_entity_poly.pdbx_seq_one_letter_code
_entity_poly.pdbx_strand_id
1 'polypeptide(L)'
;MKTVLKFSMLVAVVAISGIPLTSSAHAYGGRNQQWQVTVSANCNVPSFPACGGFISGFWGWCEFGGTNPTAQSGDSGDCQVTVYGRQGTGMPQNPAHNAVDVTGWHIGVVEGMAPYAQFIIDSATVKCTGPGASGPSCFGSMPFPQPTGIPGSPGHYDTLAILGVLAVPGVHFNAQVNLLP
;
A
#
# COMPACT_ATOMS: atom_id res chain seq x y z
N MET A 1 -43.19 -31.95 35.73
CA MET A 1 -43.41 -32.49 34.36
C MET A 1 -43.80 -31.32 33.48
N LYS A 2 -42.84 -30.75 32.76
CA LYS A 2 -42.50 -30.98 31.33
C LYS A 2 -43.18 -29.93 30.43
N THR A 3 -42.34 -28.96 30.08
CA THR A 3 -42.43 -27.84 29.14
C THR A 3 -43.06 -28.23 27.79
N VAL A 4 -43.99 -27.41 27.29
CA VAL A 4 -44.51 -27.50 25.92
C VAL A 4 -43.56 -26.72 25.00
N LEU A 5 -42.82 -27.46 24.17
CA LEU A 5 -41.88 -26.93 23.19
C LEU A 5 -42.65 -26.49 21.93
N LYS A 6 -42.62 -25.19 21.62
CA LYS A 6 -43.19 -24.64 20.38
C LYS A 6 -42.23 -24.93 19.21
N PHE A 7 -42.71 -25.67 18.22
CA PHE A 7 -42.06 -25.84 16.92
C PHE A 7 -42.00 -24.49 16.19
N SER A 8 -40.79 -23.96 15.98
CA SER A 8 -40.54 -22.90 14.99
C SER A 8 -39.73 -23.48 13.85
N MET A 9 -40.35 -23.45 12.68
CA MET A 9 -39.83 -23.83 11.38
C MET A 9 -38.81 -22.77 10.93
N LEU A 10 -37.55 -23.15 10.72
CA LEU A 10 -36.59 -22.33 9.99
C LEU A 10 -36.06 -23.15 8.81
N VAL A 11 -36.45 -22.73 7.61
CA VAL A 11 -36.02 -23.28 6.33
C VAL A 11 -34.59 -22.80 6.08
N ALA A 12 -33.63 -23.73 6.00
CA ALA A 12 -32.27 -23.44 5.55
C ALA A 12 -32.24 -23.45 4.00
N VAL A 13 -32.24 -22.27 3.39
CA VAL A 13 -31.90 -22.13 1.97
C VAL A 13 -30.38 -21.95 1.88
N VAL A 14 -29.70 -23.01 1.43
CA VAL A 14 -28.29 -22.98 1.04
C VAL A 14 -28.20 -22.28 -0.32
N ALA A 15 -27.79 -21.02 -0.33
CA ALA A 15 -27.40 -20.32 -1.55
C ALA A 15 -25.87 -20.39 -1.70
N ILE A 16 -25.39 -21.43 -2.39
CA ILE A 16 -24.02 -21.48 -2.91
C ILE A 16 -24.07 -20.82 -4.29
N SER A 17 -23.72 -19.53 -4.34
CA SER A 17 -23.58 -18.81 -5.60
C SER A 17 -22.23 -18.08 -5.62
N GLY A 18 -21.29 -18.68 -6.34
CA GLY A 18 -20.19 -18.03 -7.06
C GLY A 18 -19.42 -16.94 -6.31
N ILE A 19 -18.53 -17.34 -5.41
CA ILE A 19 -17.42 -16.47 -5.02
C ILE A 19 -16.47 -16.46 -6.22
N PRO A 20 -16.20 -15.33 -6.89
CA PRO A 20 -15.09 -15.27 -7.82
C PRO A 20 -13.84 -15.65 -7.02
N LEU A 21 -13.15 -16.70 -7.47
CA LEU A 21 -11.77 -16.97 -7.03
C LEU A 21 -10.92 -15.81 -7.55
N THR A 22 -10.97 -14.66 -6.87
CA THR A 22 -9.84 -13.75 -6.87
C THR A 22 -8.69 -14.62 -6.42
N SER A 23 -7.64 -14.75 -7.23
CA SER A 23 -6.36 -15.27 -6.74
C SER A 23 -6.16 -14.63 -5.38
N SER A 24 -6.06 -15.44 -4.32
CA SER A 24 -5.70 -14.89 -3.02
C SER A 24 -4.52 -13.99 -3.29
N ALA A 25 -4.65 -12.70 -2.96
CA ALA A 25 -3.49 -11.88 -2.72
C ALA A 25 -2.50 -12.78 -1.99
N HIS A 26 -1.24 -12.86 -2.43
CA HIS A 26 -0.21 -13.66 -1.77
C HIS A 26 -0.04 -13.28 -0.28
N ALA A 27 -0.78 -12.24 0.15
CA ALA A 27 -1.12 -11.73 1.48
C ALA A 27 -1.17 -12.67 2.67
N TYR A 28 -1.35 -13.99 2.52
CA TYR A 28 -1.37 -14.89 3.67
C TYR A 28 -0.66 -16.21 3.36
N GLY A 29 0.68 -16.19 3.31
CA GLY A 29 1.50 -17.37 3.05
C GLY A 29 2.77 -17.48 3.91
N GLY A 30 2.72 -18.31 4.97
CA GLY A 30 3.88 -19.03 5.52
C GLY A 30 4.87 -18.29 6.43
N ARG A 31 5.55 -19.07 7.31
CA ARG A 31 6.52 -18.63 8.34
C ARG A 31 7.59 -17.72 7.76
N ASN A 32 7.72 -16.54 8.34
CA ASN A 32 8.89 -15.67 8.53
C ASN A 32 8.35 -14.23 8.62
N GLN A 33 8.83 -13.46 9.60
CA GLN A 33 8.31 -12.15 10.02
C GLN A 33 7.81 -11.28 8.85
N GLN A 34 6.49 -11.13 8.70
CA GLN A 34 5.91 -10.38 7.59
C GLN A 34 5.75 -8.91 7.97
N TRP A 35 6.05 -8.01 7.03
CA TRP A 35 5.79 -6.60 7.22
C TRP A 35 4.42 -6.25 6.65
N GLN A 36 3.60 -5.56 7.43
CA GLN A 36 2.37 -4.94 6.96
C GLN A 36 2.51 -3.43 6.97
N VAL A 37 2.25 -2.82 5.83
CA VAL A 37 2.38 -1.39 5.62
C VAL A 37 1.09 -0.83 5.07
N THR A 38 0.61 0.27 5.63
CA THR A 38 -0.45 1.10 5.03
C THR A 38 0.09 2.50 4.82
N VAL A 39 -0.16 3.07 3.66
CA VAL A 39 0.30 4.42 3.31
C VAL A 39 -0.84 5.26 2.75
N SER A 40 -0.76 6.56 3.03
CA SER A 40 -1.57 7.55 2.36
C SER A 40 -0.79 8.84 2.20
N ALA A 41 -1.02 9.52 1.08
CA ALA A 41 -0.58 10.87 0.89
C ALA A 41 -1.61 11.69 0.13
N ASN A 42 -1.63 12.98 0.44
CA ASN A 42 -2.31 14.00 -0.31
C ASN A 42 -1.39 15.21 -0.34
N CYS A 43 -1.10 15.69 -1.55
CA CYS A 43 -0.65 17.05 -1.73
C CYS A 43 -1.57 17.78 -2.69
N ASN A 44 -2.15 18.90 -2.22
CA ASN A 44 -2.92 19.82 -3.04
C ASN A 44 -2.38 21.25 -3.10
N VAL A 45 -1.12 21.44 -2.69
CA VAL A 45 -0.41 22.72 -2.67
C VAL A 45 0.74 22.68 -3.68
N PRO A 46 0.54 23.09 -4.95
CA PRO A 46 1.57 22.96 -6.00
C PRO A 46 2.89 23.66 -5.69
N SER A 47 2.82 24.77 -4.94
CA SER A 47 3.99 25.55 -4.54
C SER A 47 4.79 24.91 -3.42
N PHE A 48 4.29 23.84 -2.80
CA PHE A 48 5.00 23.15 -1.74
C PHE A 48 6.06 22.21 -2.36
N PRO A 49 7.36 22.34 -2.00
CA PRO A 49 8.43 21.60 -2.67
C PRO A 49 8.24 20.08 -2.70
N ALA A 50 7.72 19.48 -1.62
CA ALA A 50 7.51 18.04 -1.54
C ALA A 50 6.42 17.50 -2.50
N CYS A 51 5.68 18.39 -3.15
CA CYS A 51 4.62 18.03 -4.09
C CYS A 51 5.12 17.97 -5.54
N GLY A 52 6.36 18.40 -5.79
CA GLY A 52 6.98 18.32 -7.12
C GLY A 52 6.20 19.07 -8.21
N GLY A 53 5.40 20.08 -7.84
CA GLY A 53 4.54 20.82 -8.77
C GLY A 53 3.24 20.12 -9.17
N PHE A 54 2.94 18.94 -8.62
CA PHE A 54 1.73 18.18 -8.93
C PHE A 54 0.75 18.19 -7.77
N ILE A 55 -0.54 18.18 -8.11
CA ILE A 55 -1.62 17.95 -7.15
C ILE A 55 -2.01 16.50 -7.28
N SER A 56 -1.61 15.71 -6.31
CA SER A 56 -1.75 14.26 -6.34
C SER A 56 -1.95 13.71 -4.95
N GLY A 57 -2.41 12.48 -4.91
CA GLY A 57 -2.38 11.69 -3.70
C GLY A 57 -2.36 10.22 -4.04
N PHE A 58 -2.13 9.44 -3.00
CA PHE A 58 -2.21 8.01 -3.10
C PHE A 58 -2.72 7.44 -1.79
N TRP A 59 -3.28 6.25 -1.88
CA TRP A 59 -3.49 5.40 -0.72
C TRP A 59 -3.23 3.97 -1.12
N GLY A 60 -2.77 3.18 -0.18
CA GLY A 60 -2.50 1.79 -0.46
C GLY A 60 -1.97 1.05 0.73
N TRP A 61 -1.64 -0.20 0.47
CA TRP A 61 -0.99 -1.08 1.41
C TRP A 61 0.05 -1.92 0.69
N CYS A 62 1.01 -2.41 1.47
CA CYS A 62 2.00 -3.39 1.05
C CYS A 62 2.14 -4.44 2.13
N GLU A 63 2.34 -5.67 1.72
CA GLU A 63 2.80 -6.76 2.55
C GLU A 63 4.12 -7.27 2.01
N PHE A 64 5.16 -7.29 2.84
CA PHE A 64 6.47 -7.82 2.46
C PHE A 64 6.70 -9.15 3.20
N GLY A 65 6.87 -10.21 2.43
CA GLY A 65 7.03 -11.58 2.89
C GLY A 65 8.36 -12.19 2.46
N GLY A 66 8.50 -13.50 2.64
CA GLY A 66 9.74 -14.20 2.28
C GLY A 66 10.92 -13.81 3.16
N THR A 67 10.61 -13.29 4.34
CA THR A 67 11.53 -12.50 5.12
C THR A 67 12.68 -13.34 5.68
N ASN A 68 13.89 -12.78 5.67
CA ASN A 68 15.05 -13.39 6.30
C ASN A 68 14.93 -13.36 7.84
N PRO A 69 15.77 -14.09 8.61
CA PRO A 69 15.69 -14.09 10.08
C PRO A 69 15.91 -12.75 10.78
N THR A 70 16.37 -11.72 10.07
CA THR A 70 16.66 -10.38 10.62
C THR A 70 15.58 -9.34 10.30
N ALA A 71 14.51 -9.73 9.60
CA ALA A 71 13.50 -8.84 9.06
C ALA A 71 13.98 -7.77 8.06
N GLN A 72 15.22 -7.86 7.57
CA GLN A 72 15.82 -6.79 6.73
C GLN A 72 15.69 -7.00 5.22
N SER A 73 15.28 -8.18 4.78
CA SER A 73 15.06 -8.47 3.35
C SER A 73 14.11 -9.65 3.17
N GLY A 74 13.57 -9.80 1.97
CA GLY A 74 12.75 -10.95 1.58
C GLY A 74 12.57 -11.07 0.07
N ASP A 75 11.91 -12.14 -0.34
CA ASP A 75 11.77 -12.54 -1.75
C ASP A 75 10.32 -12.54 -2.26
N SER A 76 9.39 -12.01 -1.48
CA SER A 76 7.99 -11.90 -1.86
C SER A 76 7.32 -10.68 -1.26
N GLY A 77 6.25 -10.22 -1.90
CA GLY A 77 5.36 -9.21 -1.35
C GLY A 77 4.22 -8.86 -2.31
N ASP A 78 3.21 -8.20 -1.79
CA ASP A 78 2.05 -7.72 -2.56
C ASP A 78 1.73 -6.30 -2.13
N CYS A 79 1.63 -5.38 -3.08
CA CYS A 79 1.15 -4.03 -2.83
C CYS A 79 -0.04 -3.68 -3.69
N GLN A 80 -0.98 -2.95 -3.09
CA GLN A 80 -2.12 -2.39 -3.77
C GLN A 80 -2.15 -0.88 -3.51
N VAL A 81 -1.78 -0.10 -4.53
CA VAL A 81 -1.64 1.36 -4.42
C VAL A 81 -2.50 2.04 -5.47
N THR A 82 -3.45 2.85 -5.01
CA THR A 82 -4.19 3.74 -5.89
C THR A 82 -3.55 5.12 -5.86
N VAL A 83 -3.22 5.62 -7.05
CA VAL A 83 -2.66 6.96 -7.26
C VAL A 83 -3.67 7.78 -8.03
N TYR A 84 -3.81 9.04 -7.66
CA TYR A 84 -4.62 9.99 -8.39
C TYR A 84 -3.89 11.31 -8.54
N GLY A 85 -4.18 12.00 -9.64
CA GLY A 85 -3.75 13.37 -9.88
C GLY A 85 -4.94 14.26 -10.16
N ARG A 86 -4.72 15.58 -10.18
CA ARG A 86 -5.67 16.52 -10.80
C ARG A 86 -4.95 17.73 -11.37
N GLN A 87 -5.55 18.33 -12.39
CA GLN A 87 -5.27 19.71 -12.76
C GLN A 87 -6.24 20.64 -12.01
N GLY A 88 -5.76 21.77 -11.47
CA GLY A 88 -6.62 22.80 -10.83
C GLY A 88 -7.11 22.44 -9.43
N THR A 89 -8.23 23.00 -8.95
CA THR A 89 -8.88 22.70 -7.65
C THR A 89 -10.20 21.97 -7.86
N GLY A 90 -10.22 20.63 -7.75
CA GLY A 90 -11.40 19.80 -8.03
C GLY A 90 -11.24 18.34 -7.58
N MET A 91 -12.17 17.46 -7.97
CA MET A 91 -12.13 16.03 -7.66
C MET A 91 -10.92 15.32 -8.33
N PRO A 92 -10.44 14.20 -7.76
CA PRO A 92 -9.42 13.35 -8.40
C PRO A 92 -9.79 13.01 -9.85
N GLN A 93 -8.86 13.19 -10.77
CA GLN A 93 -9.03 12.80 -12.17
C GLN A 93 -8.14 11.60 -12.48
N ASN A 94 -8.67 10.67 -13.26
CA ASN A 94 -7.94 9.53 -13.79
C ASN A 94 -7.15 8.75 -12.73
N PRO A 95 -7.81 8.21 -11.68
CA PRO A 95 -7.13 7.34 -10.74
C PRO A 95 -6.58 6.11 -11.46
N ALA A 96 -5.37 5.69 -11.08
CA ALA A 96 -4.76 4.45 -11.49
C ALA A 96 -4.58 3.56 -10.27
N HIS A 97 -4.98 2.30 -10.39
CA HIS A 97 -4.75 1.28 -9.39
C HIS A 97 -3.56 0.42 -9.83
N ASN A 98 -2.53 0.38 -9.00
CA ASN A 98 -1.29 -0.36 -9.21
C ASN A 98 -1.28 -1.56 -8.25
N ALA A 99 -1.42 -2.76 -8.82
CA ALA A 99 -1.13 -4.02 -8.16
C ALA A 99 0.33 -4.38 -8.43
N VAL A 100 1.14 -4.47 -7.38
CA VAL A 100 2.59 -4.73 -7.45
C VAL A 100 2.88 -6.06 -6.81
N ASP A 101 3.30 -7.02 -7.60
CA ASP A 101 3.73 -8.35 -7.15
C ASP A 101 5.25 -8.33 -6.99
N VAL A 102 5.71 -8.21 -5.74
CA VAL A 102 7.12 -8.03 -5.37
C VAL A 102 7.79 -9.40 -5.29
N THR A 103 8.95 -9.53 -5.92
CA THR A 103 9.76 -10.75 -5.92
C THR A 103 11.13 -10.57 -5.26
N GLY A 104 11.41 -9.36 -4.77
CA GLY A 104 12.63 -9.04 -4.03
C GLY A 104 12.51 -7.68 -3.36
N TRP A 105 12.90 -7.60 -2.09
CA TRP A 105 12.95 -6.36 -1.34
C TRP A 105 14.00 -6.40 -0.23
N HIS A 106 14.46 -5.22 0.17
CA HIS A 106 15.29 -5.04 1.37
C HIS A 106 15.03 -3.69 2.05
N ILE A 107 15.53 -3.55 3.28
CA ILE A 107 15.56 -2.30 4.01
C ILE A 107 16.95 -1.69 3.90
N GLY A 108 17.03 -0.43 3.46
CA GLY A 108 18.28 0.26 3.25
C GLY A 108 18.15 1.77 3.27
N VAL A 109 19.28 2.46 3.48
CA VAL A 109 19.36 3.92 3.37
C VAL A 109 19.67 4.27 1.91
N VAL A 110 18.94 5.24 1.35
CA VAL A 110 19.19 5.75 0.01
C VAL A 110 19.74 7.17 0.11
N GLU A 111 20.93 7.38 -0.46
CA GLU A 111 21.57 8.69 -0.49
C GLU A 111 20.69 9.69 -1.26
N GLY A 112 20.54 10.90 -0.70
CA GLY A 112 19.71 11.96 -1.30
C GLY A 112 18.20 11.81 -1.07
N MET A 113 17.75 10.80 -0.32
CA MET A 113 16.36 10.63 0.12
C MET A 113 16.20 10.94 1.62
N ALA A 114 15.15 10.45 2.25
CA ALA A 114 14.89 10.64 3.68
C ALA A 114 16.01 10.02 4.57
N PRO A 115 16.29 10.59 5.76
CA PRO A 115 17.42 10.21 6.60
C PRO A 115 17.20 8.89 7.38
N TYR A 116 16.33 8.01 6.89
CA TYR A 116 15.98 6.76 7.52
C TYR A 116 16.11 5.60 6.54
N ALA A 117 16.30 4.39 7.08
CA ALA A 117 16.22 3.19 6.25
C ALA A 117 14.77 2.98 5.81
N GLN A 118 14.58 2.59 4.56
CA GLN A 118 13.28 2.44 3.92
C GLN A 118 13.18 1.11 3.19
N PHE A 119 11.96 0.66 2.91
CA PHE A 119 11.75 -0.45 1.99
C PHE A 119 12.21 -0.06 0.58
N ILE A 120 13.01 -0.91 -0.02
CA ILE A 120 13.48 -0.83 -1.40
C ILE A 120 12.98 -2.08 -2.10
N ILE A 121 12.21 -1.90 -3.17
CA ILE A 121 11.73 -2.99 -4.02
C ILE A 121 12.82 -3.28 -5.04
N ASP A 122 13.43 -4.46 -4.97
CA ASP A 122 14.51 -4.89 -5.85
C ASP A 122 14.00 -5.44 -7.19
N SER A 123 12.83 -6.08 -7.15
CA SER A 123 12.15 -6.58 -8.33
C SER A 123 10.67 -6.76 -8.06
N ALA A 124 9.85 -6.43 -9.06
CA ALA A 124 8.41 -6.68 -9.03
C ALA A 124 7.82 -6.75 -10.44
N THR A 125 6.61 -7.27 -10.56
CA THR A 125 5.74 -7.00 -11.71
C THR A 125 4.65 -6.03 -11.29
N VAL A 126 4.28 -5.12 -12.18
CA VAL A 126 3.25 -4.11 -11.90
C VAL A 126 2.12 -4.26 -12.90
N LYS A 127 0.92 -4.52 -12.38
CA LYS A 127 -0.32 -4.45 -13.14
C LYS A 127 -1.07 -3.17 -12.78
N CYS A 128 -1.36 -2.39 -13.81
CA CYS A 128 -1.93 -1.07 -13.66
C CYS A 128 -3.29 -1.01 -14.36
N THR A 129 -4.31 -0.52 -13.66
CA THR A 129 -5.70 -0.53 -14.13
C THR A 129 -6.41 0.78 -13.79
N GLY A 130 -7.54 1.02 -14.45
CA GLY A 130 -8.35 2.22 -14.24
C GLY A 130 -8.05 3.34 -15.25
N PRO A 131 -8.80 4.45 -15.18
CA PRO A 131 -8.73 5.51 -16.19
C PRO A 131 -7.37 6.23 -16.26
N GLY A 132 -6.55 6.15 -15.20
CA GLY A 132 -5.19 6.69 -15.18
C GLY A 132 -4.10 5.74 -15.67
N ALA A 133 -4.43 4.51 -16.09
CA ALA A 133 -3.43 3.48 -16.38
C ALA A 133 -2.54 3.78 -17.60
N SER A 134 -2.99 4.66 -18.51
CA SER A 134 -2.17 5.14 -19.65
C SER A 134 -1.33 6.38 -19.32
N GLY A 135 -1.42 6.90 -18.10
CA GLY A 135 -0.78 8.13 -17.67
C GLY A 135 0.35 7.92 -16.66
N PRO A 136 0.93 9.02 -16.13
CA PRO A 136 2.05 8.98 -15.19
C PRO A 136 1.69 8.41 -13.81
N SER A 137 0.40 8.22 -13.51
CA SER A 137 -0.08 7.55 -12.29
C SER A 137 0.21 6.04 -12.27
N CYS A 138 0.73 5.51 -13.37
CA CYS A 138 0.99 4.11 -13.59
C CYS A 138 2.46 3.76 -13.33
N PHE A 139 2.71 2.75 -12.50
CA PHE A 139 4.04 2.32 -12.10
C PHE A 139 4.67 1.27 -13.02
N GLY A 140 3.96 0.89 -14.10
CA GLY A 140 4.31 -0.22 -14.99
C GLY A 140 5.68 -0.16 -15.67
N SER A 141 6.28 1.03 -15.76
CA SER A 141 7.57 1.26 -16.42
C SER A 141 8.68 1.71 -15.46
N MET A 142 8.46 1.68 -14.14
CA MET A 142 9.48 2.11 -13.18
C MET A 142 10.65 1.10 -13.15
N PRO A 143 11.91 1.56 -13.24
CA PRO A 143 13.07 0.68 -13.25
C PRO A 143 13.41 0.21 -11.84
N PHE A 144 13.61 -1.08 -11.58
CA PHE A 144 14.06 -1.54 -10.26
C PHE A 144 15.60 -1.56 -10.12
N PRO A 145 16.17 -1.38 -8.90
CA PRO A 145 15.49 -1.22 -7.60
C PRO A 145 14.82 0.16 -7.42
N GLN A 146 13.72 0.20 -6.66
CA GLN A 146 12.98 1.43 -6.36
C GLN A 146 12.79 1.63 -4.86
N PRO A 147 13.30 2.73 -4.27
CA PRO A 147 12.94 3.11 -2.91
C PRO A 147 11.48 3.52 -2.82
N THR A 148 10.80 3.07 -1.78
CA THR A 148 9.37 3.32 -1.58
C THR A 148 9.06 4.63 -0.84
N GLY A 149 10.05 5.22 -0.15
CA GLY A 149 9.81 6.33 0.80
C GLY A 149 9.29 5.87 2.17
N ILE A 150 8.96 4.59 2.33
CA ILE A 150 8.31 4.04 3.52
C ILE A 150 9.37 3.64 4.55
N PRO A 151 9.30 4.13 5.81
CA PRO A 151 10.23 3.73 6.87
C PRO A 151 10.30 2.21 7.09
N GLY A 152 11.51 1.67 7.13
CA GLY A 152 11.82 0.25 7.33
C GLY A 152 11.84 -0.16 8.81
N SER A 153 10.99 0.45 9.64
CA SER A 153 10.90 0.13 11.06
C SER A 153 9.45 0.24 11.53
N PRO A 154 9.02 -0.57 12.52
CA PRO A 154 7.65 -0.51 13.01
C PRO A 154 7.33 0.86 13.62
N GLY A 155 6.17 1.41 13.30
CA GLY A 155 5.75 2.70 13.81
C GLY A 155 4.60 3.35 13.06
N HIS A 156 4.10 4.44 13.64
CA HIS A 156 3.21 5.37 12.98
C HIS A 156 4.01 6.61 12.58
N TYR A 157 3.97 6.97 11.30
CA TYR A 157 4.75 8.06 10.73
C TYR A 157 3.81 9.08 10.10
N ASP A 158 3.98 10.33 10.48
CA ASP A 158 3.27 11.46 9.92
C ASP A 158 4.13 12.20 8.90
N THR A 159 3.66 13.37 8.49
CA THR A 159 4.33 14.20 7.47
C THR A 159 5.69 14.69 7.94
N LEU A 160 5.83 15.03 9.22
CA LEU A 160 7.11 15.46 9.77
C LEU A 160 8.09 14.30 9.79
N ALA A 161 7.64 13.11 10.17
CA ALA A 161 8.49 11.94 10.20
C ALA A 161 8.93 11.47 8.80
N ILE A 162 8.05 11.55 7.80
CA ILE A 162 8.33 11.09 6.43
C ILE A 162 9.12 12.14 5.63
N LEU A 163 8.74 13.41 5.71
CA LEU A 163 9.31 14.46 4.86
C LEU A 163 10.29 15.40 5.59
N GLY A 164 10.41 15.32 6.91
CA GLY A 164 11.23 16.24 7.71
C GLY A 164 10.66 17.66 7.78
N VAL A 165 9.42 17.88 7.35
CA VAL A 165 8.75 19.18 7.33
C VAL A 165 7.40 19.12 8.03
N LEU A 166 7.04 20.19 8.74
CA LEU A 166 5.72 20.27 9.38
C LEU A 166 4.61 20.19 8.33
N ALA A 167 3.56 19.43 8.64
CA ALA A 167 2.37 19.39 7.82
C ALA A 167 1.78 20.80 7.68
N VAL A 168 1.48 21.19 6.45
CA VAL A 168 0.72 22.40 6.14
C VAL A 168 -0.67 21.98 5.63
N PRO A 169 -1.70 22.85 5.75
CA PRO A 169 -3.01 22.54 5.21
C PRO A 169 -2.92 22.09 3.76
N GLY A 170 -3.42 20.88 3.47
CA GLY A 170 -3.38 20.33 2.12
C GLY A 170 -2.17 19.47 1.79
N VAL A 171 -1.23 19.28 2.72
CA VAL A 171 -0.09 18.38 2.59
C VAL A 171 -0.10 17.40 3.76
N HIS A 172 -0.36 16.14 3.46
CA HIS A 172 -0.41 15.06 4.44
C HIS A 172 0.25 13.81 3.86
N PHE A 173 1.16 13.23 4.62
CA PHE A 173 1.78 11.94 4.38
C PHE A 173 1.65 11.15 5.67
N ASN A 174 1.17 9.91 5.56
CA ASN A 174 1.02 9.02 6.71
C ASN A 174 1.42 7.60 6.31
N ALA A 175 2.12 6.93 7.20
CA ALA A 175 2.43 5.51 7.09
C ALA A 175 2.20 4.80 8.43
N GLN A 176 1.60 3.62 8.38
CA GLN A 176 1.59 2.66 9.47
C GLN A 176 2.43 1.47 9.05
N VAL A 177 3.45 1.12 9.82
CA VAL A 177 4.35 0.00 9.56
C VAL A 177 4.30 -0.94 10.75
N ASN A 178 3.98 -2.20 10.49
CA ASN A 178 3.90 -3.25 11.50
C ASN A 178 4.82 -4.40 11.09
N LEU A 179 5.61 -4.90 12.04
CA LEU A 179 6.28 -6.19 11.91
C LEU A 179 5.44 -7.23 12.62
N LEU A 180 4.96 -8.22 11.87
CA LEU A 180 4.18 -9.32 12.43
C LEU A 180 5.09 -10.38 13.08
N PRO A 181 4.60 -11.07 14.13
CA PRO A 181 5.34 -12.13 14.82
C PRO A 181 5.79 -13.30 13.93
#